data_AF-A0A327YPV0-F1
#
_entry.id   AF-A0A327YPV0-F1
#
_cell.length_a   1.000
_cell.length_b   1.000
_cell.length_c   1.000
_cell.angle_alpha   90.00
_cell.angle_beta   90.00
_cell.angle_gamma   90.00
#
_symmetry.space_group_name_H-M   'P 1'
#
loop_
_entity.id
_entity.type
_entity.pdbx_description
1 polymer ?
#
loop_
_entity_poly.entity_id
_entity_poly.type
_entity_poly.pdbx_seq_one_letter_code
_entity_poly.pdbx_strand_id
1 'polypeptide(L)'
;MFYCHELEYVKANKRNNLIGETVRDVYDWLLQENVGAVVIENIQLRQQHDTDKRFNRFTHNFKKKKLTETILRRGMRLGFRIKKVNPSYTSVIGRFKYMKKYGLSVHESAAFVIGRRGLGYHERLPKELIDTIKTKVKRRLIAMLGSMEESYKQSNSGKKQHQSIAIMLRKIENFKHEHEWSLWNMLHKCCWLNQYQIQLKEV
;
A
#
# COMPACT_ATOMS: atom_id res chain seq x y z
N MET A 1 15.57 11.43 -8.34
CA MET A 1 14.61 10.30 -8.44
C MET A 1 15.27 9.20 -9.27
N PHE A 2 15.41 7.98 -8.74
CA PHE A 2 16.05 6.86 -9.44
C PHE A 2 15.00 6.12 -10.29
N TYR A 3 14.84 6.51 -11.56
CA TYR A 3 13.78 6.01 -12.44
C TYR A 3 14.26 4.84 -13.29
N CYS A 4 13.59 3.68 -13.22
CA CYS A 4 14.01 2.45 -13.90
C CYS A 4 12.87 1.74 -14.64
N HIS A 5 12.23 2.43 -15.59
CA HIS A 5 11.17 1.86 -16.43
C HIS A 5 11.63 0.64 -17.25
N GLU A 6 12.93 0.54 -17.58
CA GLU A 6 13.47 -0.59 -18.35
C GLU A 6 13.29 -1.95 -17.68
N LEU A 7 13.14 -1.99 -16.33
CA LEU A 7 13.02 -3.24 -15.57
C LEU A 7 11.81 -4.09 -15.98
N GLU A 8 10.82 -3.49 -16.63
CA GLU A 8 9.56 -4.17 -17.01
C GLU A 8 9.72 -5.07 -18.24
N TYR A 9 10.58 -4.69 -19.19
CA TYR A 9 10.64 -5.31 -20.52
C TYR A 9 12.02 -5.85 -20.92
N VAL A 10 13.12 -5.42 -20.29
CA VAL A 10 14.46 -5.88 -20.68
C VAL A 10 14.74 -7.34 -20.28
N LYS A 11 15.61 -8.00 -21.06
CA LYS A 11 16.07 -9.39 -20.82
C LYS A 11 16.68 -9.55 -19.42
N ALA A 12 16.63 -10.78 -18.89
CA ALA A 12 17.00 -11.08 -17.51
C ALA A 12 18.42 -10.62 -17.10
N ASN A 13 19.42 -10.77 -17.97
CA ASN A 13 20.80 -10.36 -17.68
C ASN A 13 20.93 -8.83 -17.62
N LYS A 14 20.41 -8.10 -18.62
CA LYS A 14 20.35 -6.63 -18.61
C LYS A 14 19.60 -6.12 -17.39
N ARG A 15 18.48 -6.76 -17.03
CA ARG A 15 17.69 -6.42 -15.83
C ARG A 15 18.47 -6.56 -14.53
N ASN A 16 19.23 -7.66 -14.38
CA ASN A 16 20.08 -7.86 -13.21
C ASN A 16 21.19 -6.79 -13.11
N ASN A 17 21.77 -6.39 -14.26
CA ASN A 17 22.78 -5.33 -14.30
C ASN A 17 22.19 -3.98 -13.87
N LEU A 18 21.06 -3.60 -14.47
CA LEU A 18 20.34 -2.36 -14.12
C LEU A 18 19.99 -2.30 -12.64
N ILE A 19 19.53 -3.41 -12.05
CA ILE A 19 19.28 -3.49 -10.60
C ILE A 19 20.57 -3.20 -9.81
N GLY A 20 21.71 -3.77 -10.23
CA GLY A 20 23.00 -3.56 -9.57
C GLY A 20 23.51 -2.13 -9.66
N GLU A 21 23.39 -1.51 -10.82
CA GLU A 21 23.75 -0.11 -11.09
C GLU A 21 22.83 0.84 -10.30
N THR A 22 21.51 0.66 -10.39
CA THR A 22 20.56 1.50 -9.66
C THR A 22 20.79 1.43 -8.16
N VAL A 23 20.99 0.22 -7.61
CA VAL A 23 21.25 0.06 -6.17
C VAL A 23 22.60 0.66 -5.79
N ARG A 24 23.59 0.67 -6.70
CA ARG A 24 24.85 1.38 -6.49
C ARG A 24 24.58 2.88 -6.33
N ASP A 25 23.94 3.48 -7.31
CA ASP A 25 23.69 4.92 -7.33
C ASP A 25 22.88 5.38 -6.11
N VAL A 26 21.88 4.57 -5.70
CA VAL A 26 21.11 4.81 -4.47
C VAL A 26 22.01 4.85 -3.24
N TYR A 27 22.87 3.86 -3.03
CA TYR A 27 23.73 3.85 -1.85
C TYR A 27 24.82 4.92 -1.88
N ASP A 28 25.34 5.23 -3.06
CA ASP A 28 26.36 6.26 -3.22
C ASP A 28 25.74 7.64 -2.88
N TRP A 29 24.51 7.90 -3.31
CA TRP A 29 23.74 9.09 -2.88
C TRP A 29 23.45 9.08 -1.37
N LEU A 30 23.00 7.95 -0.79
CA LEU A 30 22.74 7.87 0.65
C LEU A 30 23.98 8.16 1.50
N LEU A 31 25.16 7.74 1.05
CA LEU A 31 26.43 8.05 1.71
C LEU A 31 26.76 9.55 1.65
N GLN A 32 26.54 10.20 0.49
CA GLN A 32 26.72 11.64 0.34
C GLN A 32 25.82 12.44 1.30
N GLU A 33 24.60 11.95 1.51
CA GLU A 33 23.63 12.55 2.44
C GLU A 33 23.85 12.16 3.91
N ASN A 34 24.96 11.49 4.24
CA ASN A 34 25.30 11.00 5.59
C ASN A 34 24.22 10.09 6.21
N VAL A 35 23.53 9.31 5.39
CA VAL A 35 22.51 8.36 5.87
C VAL A 35 23.19 7.08 6.36
N GLY A 36 22.89 6.68 7.60
CA GLY A 36 23.41 5.43 8.19
C GLY A 36 22.43 4.26 8.22
N ALA A 37 21.17 4.46 7.81
CA ALA A 37 20.12 3.45 7.92
C ALA A 37 19.17 3.43 6.72
N VAL A 38 18.76 2.23 6.31
CA VAL A 38 17.77 2.00 5.26
C VAL A 38 16.62 1.17 5.83
N VAL A 39 15.39 1.63 5.58
CA VAL A 39 14.18 0.91 5.96
C VAL A 39 13.48 0.42 4.70
N ILE A 40 13.13 -0.86 4.65
CA ILE A 40 12.47 -1.48 3.50
C ILE A 40 11.27 -2.29 3.95
N GLU A 41 10.22 -2.32 3.13
CA GLU A 41 9.08 -3.17 3.37
C GLU A 41 9.42 -4.66 3.20
N ASN A 42 8.86 -5.49 4.08
CA ASN A 42 8.87 -6.95 3.94
C ASN A 42 7.65 -7.43 3.13
N ILE A 43 7.58 -7.01 1.87
CA ILE A 43 6.45 -7.26 0.99
C ILE A 43 6.71 -8.47 0.09
N GLN A 44 5.86 -9.48 0.23
CA GLN A 44 5.82 -10.64 -0.64
C GLN A 44 4.85 -10.37 -1.79
N LEU A 45 5.36 -10.34 -3.02
CA LEU A 45 4.50 -10.35 -4.20
C LEU A 45 4.10 -11.81 -4.46
N ARG A 46 2.84 -12.16 -4.17
CA ARG A 46 2.29 -13.44 -4.59
C ARG A 46 1.80 -13.30 -6.02
N GLN A 47 2.17 -14.25 -6.89
CA GLN A 47 1.54 -14.37 -8.19
C GLN A 47 0.09 -14.78 -7.98
N GLN A 48 -0.84 -13.99 -8.48
CA GLN A 48 -2.23 -14.41 -8.63
C GLN A 48 -2.39 -14.84 -10.08
N HIS A 49 -2.69 -16.11 -10.32
CA HIS A 49 -2.85 -16.63 -11.69
C HIS A 49 -4.14 -16.13 -12.36
N ASP A 50 -5.04 -15.50 -11.59
CA ASP A 50 -6.34 -14.97 -11.99
C ASP A 50 -6.32 -13.50 -12.45
N THR A 51 -5.14 -12.87 -12.55
CA THR A 51 -5.01 -11.47 -13.00
C THR A 51 -4.69 -11.34 -14.50
N ASP A 52 -4.86 -10.12 -15.03
CA ASP A 52 -4.54 -9.71 -16.40
C ASP A 52 -3.17 -10.27 -16.87
N LYS A 53 -3.12 -10.82 -18.10
CA LYS A 53 -1.90 -11.33 -18.74
C LYS A 53 -0.75 -10.32 -18.68
N ARG A 54 -1.04 -9.02 -18.84
CA ARG A 54 -0.03 -7.95 -18.75
C ARG A 54 0.57 -7.86 -17.35
N PHE A 55 -0.28 -7.89 -16.33
CA PHE A 55 0.11 -7.85 -14.92
C PHE A 55 0.89 -9.11 -14.51
N ASN A 56 0.48 -10.28 -14.98
CA ASN A 56 1.19 -11.54 -14.74
C ASN A 56 2.60 -11.50 -15.33
N ARG A 57 2.75 -11.02 -16.57
CA ARG A 57 4.06 -10.83 -17.22
C ARG A 57 4.93 -9.85 -16.44
N PHE A 58 4.38 -8.72 -16.02
CA PHE A 58 5.10 -7.74 -15.20
C PHE A 58 5.56 -8.36 -13.88
N THR A 59 4.68 -9.04 -13.14
CA THR A 59 4.99 -9.65 -11.84
C THR A 59 6.02 -10.78 -11.97
N HIS A 60 5.98 -11.54 -13.06
CA HIS A 60 6.99 -12.55 -13.39
C HIS A 60 8.35 -11.90 -13.69
N ASN A 61 8.36 -10.79 -14.44
CA ASN A 61 9.58 -10.09 -14.79
C ASN A 61 10.19 -9.32 -13.62
N PHE A 62 9.35 -8.74 -12.76
CA PHE A 62 9.75 -7.93 -11.61
C PHE A 62 10.36 -8.82 -10.53
N LYS A 63 11.67 -9.02 -10.62
CA LYS A 63 12.49 -9.80 -9.67
C LYS A 63 12.67 -9.03 -8.35
N LYS A 64 11.57 -8.74 -7.65
CA LYS A 64 11.59 -8.01 -6.38
C LYS A 64 12.51 -8.64 -5.34
N LYS A 65 12.54 -9.98 -5.28
CA LYS A 65 13.46 -10.73 -4.42
C LYS A 65 14.91 -10.36 -4.74
N LYS A 66 15.30 -10.35 -6.01
CA LYS A 66 16.65 -9.95 -6.44
C LYS A 66 16.95 -8.49 -6.10
N LEU A 67 16.03 -7.56 -6.40
CA LEU A 67 16.20 -6.14 -6.05
C LEU A 67 16.39 -5.96 -4.54
N THR A 68 15.50 -6.55 -3.75
CA THR A 68 15.55 -6.50 -2.28
C THR A 68 16.86 -7.08 -1.77
N GLU A 69 17.24 -8.27 -2.23
CA GLU A 69 18.51 -8.89 -1.84
C GLU A 69 19.73 -8.06 -2.24
N THR A 70 19.74 -7.44 -3.42
CA THR A 70 20.83 -6.55 -3.85
C THR A 70 20.91 -5.32 -2.94
N ILE A 71 19.76 -4.71 -2.59
CA ILE A 71 19.70 -3.61 -1.62
C ILE A 71 20.26 -4.06 -0.27
N LEU A 72 19.81 -5.19 0.25
CA LEU A 72 20.26 -5.71 1.55
C LEU A 72 21.76 -5.99 1.54
N ARG A 73 22.26 -6.77 0.56
CA ARG A 73 23.67 -7.15 0.47
C ARG A 73 24.57 -5.94 0.35
N ARG A 74 24.23 -4.97 -0.50
CA ARG A 74 25.06 -3.76 -0.69
C ARG A 74 25.07 -2.89 0.56
N GLY A 75 23.91 -2.66 1.18
CA GLY A 75 23.85 -1.86 2.41
C GLY A 75 24.62 -2.47 3.56
N MET A 76 24.49 -3.79 3.78
CA MET A 76 25.25 -4.49 4.83
C MET A 76 26.76 -4.38 4.58
N ARG A 77 27.20 -4.52 3.33
CA ARG A 77 28.62 -4.36 2.96
C ARG A 77 29.15 -2.93 3.18
N LEU A 78 28.29 -1.93 3.02
CA LEU A 78 28.62 -0.52 3.24
C LEU A 78 28.40 -0.08 4.71
N GLY A 79 28.07 -1.00 5.62
CA GLY A 79 27.88 -0.69 7.05
C GLY A 79 26.53 -0.05 7.41
N PHE A 80 25.57 -0.02 6.49
CA PHE A 80 24.23 0.51 6.77
C PHE A 80 23.45 -0.38 7.73
N ARG A 81 22.70 0.24 8.65
CA ARG A 81 21.69 -0.45 9.45
C ARG A 81 20.45 -0.68 8.59
N ILE A 82 20.08 -1.95 8.37
CA ILE A 82 18.91 -2.26 7.54
C ILE A 82 17.78 -2.83 8.38
N LYS A 83 16.60 -2.21 8.26
CA LYS A 83 15.39 -2.66 8.97
C LYS A 83 14.29 -3.01 7.99
N LYS A 84 13.73 -4.22 8.15
CA LYS A 84 12.52 -4.64 7.45
C LYS A 84 11.28 -4.28 8.27
N VAL A 85 10.27 -3.72 7.62
CA VAL A 85 9.00 -3.34 8.28
C VAL A 85 7.80 -4.01 7.62
N ASN A 86 6.71 -4.12 8.37
CA ASN A 86 5.46 -4.64 7.86
C ASN A 86 4.95 -3.75 6.68
N PRO A 87 4.56 -4.33 5.53
CA PRO A 87 4.09 -3.58 4.36
C PRO A 87 2.60 -3.17 4.40
N SER A 88 1.82 -3.66 5.37
CA SER A 88 0.37 -3.50 5.38
C SER A 88 -0.05 -2.04 5.31
N TYR A 89 -0.81 -1.69 4.27
CA TYR A 89 -1.44 -0.38 4.06
C TYR A 89 -0.49 0.83 3.94
N THR A 90 0.82 0.66 3.73
CA THR A 90 1.76 1.79 3.64
C THR A 90 1.37 2.83 2.59
N SER A 91 0.97 2.39 1.39
CA SER A 91 0.50 3.27 0.31
C SER A 91 -0.85 3.92 0.62
N VAL A 92 -1.75 3.21 1.31
CA VAL A 92 -3.05 3.74 1.73
C VAL A 92 -2.88 4.81 2.80
N ILE A 93 -2.06 4.52 3.81
CA ILE A 93 -1.73 5.45 4.89
C ILE A 93 -1.03 6.68 4.31
N GLY A 94 -0.01 6.49 3.47
CA GLY A 94 0.70 7.58 2.79
C GLY A 94 -0.27 8.50 2.06
N ARG A 95 -1.17 7.90 1.27
CA ARG A 95 -2.18 8.60 0.49
C ARG A 95 -3.13 9.44 1.34
N PHE A 96 -3.75 8.84 2.34
CA PHE A 96 -4.80 9.52 3.10
C PHE A 96 -4.27 10.41 4.22
N LYS A 97 -3.05 10.16 4.74
CA LYS A 97 -2.52 10.85 5.92
C LYS A 97 -1.45 11.88 5.59
N TYR A 98 -0.63 11.64 4.57
CA TYR A 98 0.61 12.40 4.38
C TYR A 98 0.72 13.12 3.05
N MET A 99 0.07 12.66 1.98
CA MET A 99 0.09 13.35 0.67
C MET A 99 -0.36 14.81 0.78
N LYS A 100 -1.56 15.06 1.31
CA LYS A 100 -2.08 16.44 1.47
C LYS A 100 -1.23 17.26 2.43
N LYS A 101 -0.84 16.64 3.55
CA LYS A 101 -0.14 17.32 4.65
C LYS A 101 1.23 17.86 4.23
N TYR A 102 1.94 17.12 3.38
CA TYR A 102 3.33 17.44 3.02
C TYR A 102 3.53 17.69 1.52
N GLY A 103 2.46 17.75 0.73
CA GLY A 103 2.54 17.93 -0.72
C GLY A 103 3.26 16.77 -1.45
N LEU A 104 3.24 15.57 -0.87
CA LEU A 104 3.98 14.42 -1.40
C LEU A 104 3.19 13.66 -2.46
N SER A 105 3.91 13.04 -3.41
CA SER A 105 3.33 12.02 -4.28
C SER A 105 2.90 10.77 -3.50
N VAL A 106 2.13 9.89 -4.15
CA VAL A 106 1.71 8.61 -3.54
C VAL A 106 2.90 7.72 -3.18
N HIS A 107 3.98 7.78 -3.96
CA HIS A 107 5.18 6.96 -3.73
C HIS A 107 6.05 7.54 -2.61
N GLU A 108 6.26 8.85 -2.59
CA GLU A 108 7.02 9.52 -1.52
C GLU A 108 6.29 9.42 -0.18
N SER A 109 4.96 9.59 -0.17
CA SER A 109 4.17 9.43 1.05
C SER A 109 4.18 7.98 1.56
N ALA A 110 4.21 6.98 0.68
CA ALA A 110 4.41 5.59 1.09
C ALA A 110 5.81 5.37 1.69
N ALA A 111 6.86 5.91 1.04
CA ALA A 111 8.24 5.88 1.56
C ALA A 111 8.35 6.55 2.94
N PHE A 112 7.65 7.66 3.14
CA PHE A 112 7.57 8.36 4.42
C PHE A 112 6.96 7.46 5.52
N VAL A 113 5.88 6.73 5.22
CA VAL A 113 5.29 5.75 6.16
C VAL A 113 6.28 4.63 6.51
N ILE A 114 7.01 4.11 5.51
CA ILE A 114 8.02 3.07 5.72
C ILE A 114 9.11 3.56 6.68
N GLY A 115 9.64 4.77 6.46
CA GLY A 115 10.62 5.39 7.33
C GLY A 115 10.09 5.56 8.76
N ARG A 116 8.87 6.07 8.92
CA ARG A 116 8.21 6.22 10.24
C ARG A 116 8.06 4.89 10.98
N ARG A 117 7.67 3.81 10.29
CA ARG A 117 7.63 2.47 10.88
C ARG A 117 9.01 1.97 11.28
N GLY A 118 10.05 2.32 10.50
CA GLY A 118 11.44 2.06 10.85
C GLY A 118 11.83 2.69 12.18
N LEU A 119 11.34 3.89 12.45
CA LEU A 119 11.52 4.63 13.71
C LEU A 119 10.59 4.16 14.85
N GLY A 120 9.68 3.21 14.61
CA GLY A 120 8.77 2.66 15.64
C GLY A 120 7.44 3.41 15.79
N TYR A 121 7.13 4.35 14.90
CA TYR A 121 5.83 5.03 14.92
C TYR A 121 4.68 4.11 14.47
N HIS A 122 3.56 4.23 15.17
CA HIS A 122 2.31 3.54 14.82
C HIS A 122 1.43 4.45 13.95
N GLU A 123 0.82 3.87 12.92
CA GLU A 123 0.05 4.60 11.92
C GLU A 123 -1.44 4.62 12.23
N ARG A 124 -1.79 5.26 13.35
CA ARG A 124 -3.18 5.53 13.76
C ARG A 124 -3.92 6.37 12.73
N LEU A 125 -5.22 6.11 12.57
CA LEU A 125 -6.12 6.94 11.78
C LEU A 125 -6.32 8.30 12.47
N PRO A 126 -6.18 9.42 11.72
CA PRO A 126 -6.60 10.74 12.19
C PRO A 126 -8.10 10.80 12.48
N LYS A 127 -8.51 11.65 13.44
CA LYS A 127 -9.91 11.84 13.84
C LYS A 127 -10.83 12.16 12.65
N GLU A 128 -10.37 12.98 11.72
CA GLU A 128 -11.11 13.35 10.50
C GLU A 128 -11.44 12.14 9.60
N LEU A 129 -10.51 11.18 9.48
CA LEU A 129 -10.76 9.96 8.72
C LEU A 129 -11.75 9.05 9.45
N ILE A 130 -11.66 8.99 10.77
CA ILE A 130 -12.60 8.23 11.62
C ILE A 130 -14.01 8.79 11.47
N ASP A 131 -14.15 10.12 11.52
CA ASP A 131 -15.45 10.78 11.31
C ASP A 131 -16.00 10.47 9.92
N THR A 132 -15.17 10.56 8.87
CA THR A 132 -15.54 10.21 7.50
C THR A 132 -16.06 8.77 7.40
N ILE A 133 -15.44 7.82 8.11
CA ILE A 133 -15.90 6.43 8.16
C ILE A 133 -17.27 6.33 8.84
N LYS A 134 -17.42 6.96 10.01
CA LYS A 134 -18.64 6.88 10.83
C LYS A 134 -19.84 7.58 10.21
N THR A 135 -19.60 8.62 9.42
CA THR A 135 -20.66 9.43 8.79
C THR A 135 -20.88 8.98 7.34
N LYS A 136 -19.97 9.34 6.44
CA LYS A 136 -20.12 9.16 4.99
C LYS A 136 -20.09 7.69 4.58
N VAL A 137 -19.08 6.93 5.03
CA VAL A 137 -18.94 5.51 4.65
C VAL A 137 -20.08 4.68 5.24
N LYS A 138 -20.41 4.88 6.53
CA LYS A 138 -21.53 4.17 7.18
C LYS A 138 -22.85 4.36 6.42
N ARG A 139 -23.23 5.62 6.14
CA ARG A 139 -24.48 5.93 5.42
C ARG A 139 -24.52 5.25 4.05
N ARG A 140 -23.41 5.28 3.32
CA ARG A 140 -23.31 4.64 2.00
C ARG A 140 -23.43 3.11 2.08
N LEU A 141 -22.79 2.48 3.06
CA LEU A 141 -22.89 1.03 3.26
C LEU A 141 -24.32 0.60 3.61
N ILE A 142 -25.04 1.38 4.43
CA ILE A 142 -26.46 1.15 4.73
C ILE A 142 -27.30 1.26 3.45
N ALA A 143 -27.11 2.32 2.66
CA ALA A 143 -27.83 2.51 1.40
C ALA A 143 -27.56 1.36 0.41
N MET A 144 -26.31 0.88 0.33
CA MET A 144 -25.97 -0.27 -0.50
C MET A 144 -26.69 -1.54 -0.05
N LEU A 145 -26.70 -1.87 1.25
CA LEU A 145 -27.47 -3.02 1.74
C LEU A 145 -28.97 -2.87 1.45
N GLY A 146 -29.53 -1.68 1.68
CA GLY A 146 -30.93 -1.39 1.37
C GLY A 146 -31.27 -1.63 -0.10
N SER A 147 -30.40 -1.23 -1.04
CA SER A 147 -30.61 -1.50 -2.47
C SER A 147 -30.42 -2.96 -2.89
N MET A 148 -29.79 -3.78 -2.06
CA MET A 148 -29.44 -5.18 -2.40
C MET A 148 -30.53 -6.19 -2.01
N GLU A 149 -31.62 -5.75 -1.34
CA GLU A 149 -32.74 -6.53 -0.76
C GLU A 149 -32.69 -8.05 -1.00
N GLU A 150 -33.47 -8.60 -1.94
CA GLU A 150 -33.43 -10.04 -2.27
C GLU A 150 -32.54 -10.35 -3.48
N SER A 151 -32.13 -9.32 -4.23
CA SER A 151 -31.34 -9.46 -5.46
C SER A 151 -29.97 -10.10 -5.20
N TYR A 152 -29.38 -9.87 -4.02
CA TYR A 152 -28.10 -10.51 -3.66
C TYR A 152 -28.19 -12.05 -3.58
N LYS A 153 -29.39 -12.62 -3.33
CA LYS A 153 -29.58 -14.07 -3.19
C LYS A 153 -29.40 -14.81 -4.53
N GLN A 154 -29.54 -14.09 -5.64
CA GLN A 154 -29.50 -14.62 -7.00
C GLN A 154 -28.10 -15.07 -7.45
N SER A 155 -27.03 -14.64 -6.77
CA SER A 155 -25.67 -15.07 -7.10
C SER A 155 -24.77 -15.27 -5.88
N ASN A 156 -23.80 -16.18 -6.00
CA ASN A 156 -22.78 -16.37 -4.95
C ASN A 156 -21.91 -15.12 -4.77
N SER A 157 -21.70 -14.32 -5.82
CA SER A 157 -20.99 -13.05 -5.75
C SER A 157 -21.77 -12.02 -4.92
N GLY A 158 -23.07 -11.88 -5.20
CA GLY A 158 -23.97 -10.99 -4.44
C GLY A 158 -24.00 -11.34 -2.95
N LYS A 159 -24.12 -12.62 -2.60
CA LYS A 159 -24.04 -13.10 -1.20
C LYS A 159 -22.73 -12.71 -0.52
N LYS A 160 -21.58 -12.89 -1.18
CA LYS A 160 -20.27 -12.50 -0.64
C LYS A 160 -20.15 -10.98 -0.47
N GLN A 161 -20.67 -10.20 -1.42
CA GLN A 161 -20.68 -8.74 -1.33
C GLN A 161 -21.55 -8.24 -0.18
N HIS A 162 -22.78 -8.75 -0.06
CA HIS A 162 -23.69 -8.45 1.03
C HIS A 162 -23.04 -8.76 2.40
N GLN A 163 -22.47 -9.96 2.55
CA GLN A 163 -21.77 -10.35 3.78
C GLN A 163 -20.57 -9.44 4.09
N SER A 164 -19.78 -9.08 3.08
CA SER A 164 -18.65 -8.16 3.23
C SER A 164 -19.09 -6.78 3.72
N ILE A 165 -20.20 -6.24 3.18
CA ILE A 165 -20.76 -4.95 3.61
C ILE A 165 -21.29 -5.04 5.04
N ALA A 166 -22.05 -6.08 5.38
CA ALA A 166 -22.57 -6.31 6.73
C ALA A 166 -21.44 -6.39 7.77
N ILE A 167 -20.35 -7.11 7.45
CA ILE A 167 -19.16 -7.17 8.30
C ILE A 167 -18.54 -5.78 8.48
N MET A 168 -18.42 -4.98 7.42
CA MET A 168 -17.88 -3.62 7.53
C MET A 168 -18.74 -2.72 8.43
N LEU A 169 -20.07 -2.81 8.35
CA LEU A 169 -20.96 -2.05 9.25
C LEU A 169 -20.78 -2.45 10.72
N ARG A 170 -20.74 -3.76 11.01
CA ARG A 170 -20.47 -4.25 12.38
C ARG A 170 -19.15 -3.70 12.94
N LYS A 171 -18.11 -3.62 12.10
CA LYS A 171 -16.81 -3.03 12.49
C LYS A 171 -16.90 -1.53 12.78
N ILE A 172 -17.74 -0.78 12.05
CA ILE A 172 -17.98 0.64 12.34
C ILE A 172 -18.68 0.82 13.69
N GLU A 173 -19.60 -0.07 14.03
CA GLU A 173 -20.34 -0.03 15.30
C GLU A 173 -19.43 -0.38 16.49
N ASN A 174 -18.59 -1.41 16.33
CA ASN A 174 -17.64 -1.85 17.35
C ASN A 174 -16.24 -1.21 17.23
N PHE A 175 -16.18 0.00 16.67
CA PHE A 175 -14.94 0.67 16.26
C PHE A 175 -13.82 0.70 17.32
N LYS A 176 -14.17 0.84 18.61
CA LYS A 176 -13.19 0.92 19.72
C LYS A 176 -12.37 -0.37 19.90
N HIS A 177 -12.90 -1.50 19.46
CA HIS A 177 -12.29 -2.83 19.62
C HIS A 177 -11.67 -3.36 18.32
N GLU A 178 -11.79 -2.59 17.23
CA GLU A 178 -11.26 -3.00 15.92
C GLU A 178 -9.77 -2.66 15.77
N HIS A 179 -9.03 -3.58 15.16
CA HIS A 179 -7.63 -3.36 14.83
C HIS A 179 -7.49 -2.24 13.78
N GLU A 180 -6.45 -1.40 13.89
CA GLU A 180 -6.22 -0.24 12.99
C GLU A 180 -6.22 -0.62 11.51
N TRP A 181 -5.70 -1.80 11.17
CA TRP A 181 -5.71 -2.32 9.79
C TRP A 181 -7.11 -2.58 9.24
N SER A 182 -8.07 -3.00 10.07
CA SER A 182 -9.48 -3.12 9.64
C SER A 182 -9.99 -1.77 9.15
N LEU A 183 -9.62 -0.69 9.84
CA LEU A 183 -10.08 0.66 9.53
C LEU A 183 -9.41 1.22 8.27
N TRP A 184 -8.10 1.01 8.12
CA TRP A 184 -7.38 1.35 6.88
C TRP A 184 -7.92 0.57 5.67
N ASN A 185 -8.29 -0.69 5.87
CA ASN A 185 -8.92 -1.51 4.83
C ASN A 185 -10.26 -0.93 4.38
N MET A 186 -11.07 -0.42 5.31
CA MET A 186 -12.35 0.21 4.98
C MET A 186 -12.17 1.48 4.15
N LEU A 187 -11.23 2.34 4.51
CA LEU A 187 -10.88 3.51 3.68
C LEU A 187 -10.40 3.07 2.29
N HIS A 188 -9.53 2.06 2.22
CA HIS A 188 -9.04 1.55 0.95
C HIS A 188 -10.15 1.02 0.03
N LYS A 189 -11.15 0.33 0.60
CA LYS A 189 -12.27 -0.25 -0.15
C LYS A 189 -13.32 0.78 -0.53
N CYS A 190 -13.68 1.68 0.38
CA CYS A 190 -14.84 2.56 0.21
C CYS A 190 -14.49 3.96 -0.29
N CYS A 191 -13.24 4.40 -0.14
CA CYS A 191 -12.83 5.76 -0.43
C CYS A 191 -11.68 5.81 -1.43
N TRP A 192 -11.59 6.94 -2.14
CA TRP A 192 -10.42 7.34 -2.91
C TRP A 192 -10.15 8.82 -2.66
N LEU A 193 -8.99 9.28 -3.14
CA LEU A 193 -8.52 10.64 -2.92
C LEU A 193 -8.45 11.35 -4.27
N ASN A 194 -9.22 12.42 -4.45
CA ASN A 194 -9.25 13.25 -5.64
C ASN A 194 -8.83 14.68 -5.26
N GLN A 195 -7.77 15.22 -5.86
CA GLN A 195 -7.26 16.57 -5.51
C GLN A 195 -7.18 16.81 -3.99
N TYR A 196 -6.69 15.80 -3.24
CA TYR A 196 -6.60 15.80 -1.77
C TYR A 196 -7.93 15.82 -0.99
N GLN A 197 -9.06 15.66 -1.66
CA GLN A 197 -10.38 15.48 -1.05
C GLN A 197 -10.76 14.00 -1.04
N ILE A 198 -11.38 13.55 0.05
CA ILE A 198 -11.85 12.18 0.19
C ILE A 198 -13.20 12.05 -0.50
N GLN A 199 -13.26 11.17 -1.49
CA GLN A 199 -14.48 10.82 -2.22
C GLN A 199 -14.81 9.35 -1.99
N LEU A 200 -16.10 9.02 -2.01
CA LEU A 200 -16.55 7.63 -1.98
C LEU A 200 -16.31 7.02 -3.36
N LYS A 201 -15.91 5.75 -3.42
CA LYS A 201 -15.81 5.05 -4.70
C LYS A 201 -17.21 4.78 -5.25
N GLU A 202 -17.38 5.09 -6.52
CA GLU A 202 -18.52 4.61 -7.31
C GLU A 202 -18.31 3.11 -7.60
N VAL A 203 -19.42 2.36 -7.63
CA VAL A 203 -19.44 0.92 -7.95
C VAL A 203 -19.99 0.78 -9.34
#